data_AF-A0A3M1Z9Y4-F1
#
_entry.id   AF-A0A3M1Z9Y4-F1
#
_cell.length_a   1.000
_cell.length_b   1.000
_cell.length_c   1.000
_cell.angle_alpha   90.00
_cell.angle_beta   90.00
_cell.angle_gamma   90.00
#
_symmetry.space_group_name_H-M   'P 1'
#
loop_
_entity.id
_entity.type
_entity.pdbx_description
1 polymer ?
#
loop_
_entity_poly.entity_id
_entity_poly.type
_entity_poly.pdbx_seq_one_letter_code
_entity_poly.pdbx_strand_id
1 'polypeptide(L)' 'MEDDTRSQVERYRLLVLRYEALDQEIDDLIMSYGGVAEKMPPEALEQYRQLARERSEVQNELRRLEQKLMDEDDQ' A
#
# COMPACT_ATOMS: atom_id res chain seq x y z
N MET A 1 -15.64 -7.46 -21.78
CA MET A 1 -14.19 -7.35 -21.56
C MET A 1 -13.83 -5.93 -21.18
N GLU A 2 -14.18 -4.88 -21.96
CA GLU A 2 -13.91 -3.46 -21.57
C GLU A 2 -14.40 -3.06 -20.17
N ASP A 3 -15.58 -3.52 -19.73
CA ASP A 3 -16.14 -3.17 -18.42
C ASP A 3 -15.38 -3.82 -17.24
N ASP A 4 -14.78 -5.00 -17.47
CA ASP A 4 -13.99 -5.71 -16.46
C ASP A 4 -12.59 -5.08 -16.32
N THR A 5 -11.94 -4.78 -17.45
CA THR A 5 -10.65 -4.06 -17.46
C THR A 5 -10.78 -2.67 -16.84
N ARG A 6 -11.85 -1.92 -17.15
CA ARG A 6 -12.11 -0.61 -16.53
C ARG A 6 -12.27 -0.71 -15.01
N SER A 7 -13.03 -1.70 -14.54
CA SER A 7 -13.24 -1.96 -13.11
C SER A 7 -11.92 -2.32 -12.41
N GLN A 8 -11.06 -3.10 -13.07
CA GLN A 8 -9.73 -3.44 -12.56
C GLN A 8 -8.80 -2.23 -12.50
N VAL A 9 -8.81 -1.34 -13.51
CA VAL A 9 -8.04 -0.09 -13.50
C VAL A 9 -8.49 0.84 -12.37
N GLU A 10 -9.80 0.96 -12.13
CA GLU A 10 -10.33 1.76 -11.02
C GLU A 10 -9.91 1.18 -9.66
N ARG A 11 -9.95 -0.15 -9.50
CA ARG A 11 -9.45 -0.83 -8.30
C ARG A 11 -7.94 -0.60 -8.09
N TYR A 12 -7.15 -0.67 -9.17
CA TYR A 12 -5.72 -0.41 -9.12
C TYR A 12 -5.42 1.00 -8.59
N ARG A 13 -6.13 2.01 -9.13
CA ARG A 13 -5.99 3.40 -8.67
C ARG A 13 -6.30 3.57 -7.20
N LEU A 14 -7.36 2.94 -6.70
CA LEU A 14 -7.72 2.99 -5.27
C LEU A 14 -6.64 2.35 -4.39
N LEU A 15 -6.07 1.22 -4.83
CA LEU A 15 -4.99 0.55 -4.10
C LEU A 15 -3.71 1.39 -4.09
N VAL A 16 -3.36 2.07 -5.19
CA VAL A 16 -2.22 3.00 -5.23
C VAL A 16 -2.42 4.15 -4.25
N LEU A 17 -3.59 4.79 -4.24
CA LEU A 17 -3.89 5.87 -3.30
C LEU A 17 -3.81 5.39 -1.85
N ARG A 18 -4.30 4.18 -1.55
CA ARG A 18 -4.19 3.60 -0.21
C ARG A 18 -2.74 3.30 0.17
N TYR A 19 -1.94 2.81 -0.77
CA TYR A 19 -0.52 2.56 -0.57
C TYR A 19 0.24 3.85 -0.25
N GLU A 20 0.02 4.91 -1.02
CA GLU A 20 0.64 6.23 -0.81
C GLU A 20 0.22 6.84 0.53
N ALA A 21 -1.05 6.73 0.91
CA ALA A 21 -1.53 7.19 2.21
C ALA A 21 -0.82 6.45 3.37
N LEU A 22 -0.69 5.12 3.27
CA LEU A 22 0.02 4.32 4.28
C LEU A 22 1.51 4.66 4.34
N ASP A 23 2.14 4.93 3.21
CA ASP A 23 3.54 5.38 3.15
C ASP A 23 3.71 6.72 3.89
N GLN A 24 2.82 7.68 3.62
CA GLN A 24 2.83 8.98 4.29
C GLN A 24 2.56 8.86 5.80
N GLU A 25 1.60 8.01 6.22
CA GLU A 25 1.31 7.78 7.64
C GLU A 25 2.52 7.18 8.38
N ILE A 26 3.27 6.28 7.72
CA ILE A 26 4.51 5.71 8.25
C ILE A 26 5.59 6.79 8.38
N ASP A 27 5.77 7.61 7.34
CA ASP A 27 6.76 8.68 7.33
C ASP A 27 6.47 9.72 8.42
N ASP A 28 5.22 10.16 8.54
CA ASP A 28 4.79 11.10 9.58
C ASP A 28 5.04 10.53 10.98
N LEU A 29 4.74 9.24 11.18
CA LEU A 29 5.01 8.55 12.43
C LEU A 29 6.52 8.53 12.73
N ILE A 30 7.36 8.15 11.77
CA ILE A 30 8.82 8.14 11.93
C ILE A 30 9.36 9.54 12.23
N MET A 31 8.87 10.55 11.51
CA MET A 31 9.28 11.94 11.69
C MET A 31 8.90 12.49 13.06
N SER A 32 7.74 12.10 13.60
CA SER A 32 7.29 12.51 14.94
C SER A 32 8.23 12.05 16.06
N TYR A 33 8.97 10.95 15.86
CA TYR A 33 9.96 10.41 16.79
C TYR A 33 11.41 10.74 16.42
N GLY A 34 11.62 11.77 15.59
CA GLY A 34 12.94 12.26 15.24
C GLY A 34 13.62 11.48 14.12
N GLY A 35 12.83 10.95 13.19
CA GLY A 35 13.29 10.42 11.90
C GLY A 35 13.85 8.99 11.95
N VAL A 36 13.79 8.32 13.10
CA VAL A 36 14.30 6.94 13.26
C VAL A 36 13.36 6.12 14.13
N ALA A 37 13.03 4.91 13.66
CA ALA A 37 12.15 4.00 14.38
C ALA A 37 12.71 3.55 15.74
N GLU A 38 14.03 3.57 15.94
CA GLU A 38 14.67 3.18 17.20
C GLU A 38 14.33 4.10 18.38
N LYS A 39 13.87 5.32 18.11
CA LYS A 39 13.42 6.28 19.14
C LYS A 39 11.93 6.15 19.49
N MET A 40 11.20 5.31 18.77
CA MET A 40 9.77 5.12 19.02
C MET A 40 9.54 4.35 20.32
N PRO A 41 8.61 4.79 21.18
CA PRO A 41 8.16 3.99 22.31
C PRO A 41 7.42 2.72 21.81
N PRO A 42 7.26 1.69 22.67
CA PRO A 42 6.66 0.42 22.29
C PRO A 42 5.29 0.54 21.59
N GLU A 43 4.45 1.47 22.02
CA GLU A 43 3.12 1.70 21.45
C GLU A 43 3.22 2.23 20.01
N ALA A 44 4.14 3.16 19.75
CA ALA A 44 4.39 3.69 18.41
C ALA A 44 5.05 2.64 17.50
N LEU A 45 5.91 1.77 18.04
CA LEU A 45 6.45 0.63 17.31
C LEU A 45 5.36 -0.37 16.92
N GLU A 46 4.37 -0.59 17.77
CA GLU A 46 3.22 -1.43 17.43
C GLU A 46 2.39 -0.82 16.30
N GLN A 47 2.10 0.48 16.38
CA GLN A 47 1.41 1.21 15.31
C GLN A 47 2.20 1.16 14.00
N TYR A 48 3.51 1.42 14.03
CA TYR A 48 4.39 1.30 12.87
C TYR A 48 4.32 -0.09 12.24
N ARG A 49 4.36 -1.16 13.05
CA ARG A 49 4.25 -2.54 12.55
C ARG A 49 2.89 -2.83 11.93
N GLN A 50 1.80 -2.27 12.47
CA GLN A 50 0.47 -2.41 11.89
C GLN A 50 0.41 -1.73 10.51
N LEU A 51 0.83 -0.47 10.43
CA LEU A 51 0.88 0.28 9.17
C LEU A 51 1.76 -0.41 8.11
N ALA A 52 2.93 -0.91 8.51
CA ALA A 52 3.83 -1.63 7.60
C ALA A 52 3.24 -2.95 7.08
N ARG A 53 2.45 -3.65 7.91
CA ARG A 53 1.71 -4.86 7.48
C ARG A 53 0.64 -4.49 6.47
N GLU A 54 -0.19 -3.49 6.76
CA GLU A 54 -1.23 -3.02 5.83
C GLU A 54 -0.62 -2.58 4.49
N ARG A 55 0.47 -1.83 4.51
CA ARG A 55 1.18 -1.40 3.29
C ARG A 55 1.64 -2.61 2.47
N SER A 56 2.15 -3.64 3.13
CA SER A 56 2.60 -4.87 2.47
C SER A 56 1.43 -5.64 1.85
N GLU A 57 0.28 -5.69 2.53
CA GLU A 57 -0.93 -6.31 1.99
C GLU A 57 -1.44 -5.59 0.74
N VAL A 58 -1.54 -4.27 0.80
CA VAL A 58 -1.92 -3.43 -0.36
C VAL A 58 -0.93 -3.62 -1.52
N GLN A 59 0.38 -3.64 -1.24
CA GLN A 59 1.39 -3.88 -2.27
C GLN A 59 1.27 -5.26 -2.93
N ASN A 60 0.95 -6.29 -2.15
CA ASN A 60 0.71 -7.63 -2.68
C ASN A 60 -0.54 -7.67 -3.56
N GLU A 61 -1.59 -6.93 -3.19
CA GLU A 61 -2.80 -6.83 -4.01
C GLU A 61 -2.54 -6.08 -5.32
N LEU A 62 -1.78 -4.98 -5.28
CA LEU A 62 -1.32 -4.27 -6.47
C LEU A 62 -0.61 -5.21 -7.44
N ARG A 63 0.38 -5.97 -6.97
CA ARG A 63 1.13 -6.91 -7.83
C ARG A 63 0.25 -7.99 -8.46
N ARG A 64 -0.74 -8.52 -7.73
CA ARG A 64 -1.68 -9.51 -8.27
C ARG A 64 -2.56 -8.91 -9.35
N LEU A 65 -3.00 -7.67 -9.16
CA LEU A 65 -3.84 -6.96 -10.13
C LEU A 65 -3.04 -6.58 -11.38
N GLU A 66 -1.79 -6.15 -11.23
CA GLU A 66 -0.87 -5.90 -12.34
C GLU A 66 -0.66 -7.15 -13.20
N GLN A 67 -0.44 -8.31 -12.56
CA GLN A 67 -0.33 -9.59 -13.27
C GLN A 67 -1.60 -9.92 -14.05
N LYS A 68 -2.79 -9.76 -13.42
CA LYS A 68 -4.07 -10.02 -14.09
C LYS A 68 -4.31 -9.13 -15.30
N LEU A 69 -3.98 -7.83 -15.18
CA LEU A 69 -4.11 -6.88 -16.29
C LEU A 69 -3.15 -7.21 -17.44
N MET A 70 -1.91 -7.62 -17.14
CA MET A 70 -0.95 -8.05 -18.16
C MET A 70 -1.41 -9.34 -18.86
N ASP A 71 -1.90 -10.32 -18.12
CA ASP A 71 -2.40 -11.59 -18.66
C ASP A 71 -3.66 -11.40 -19.54
N GLU A 72 -4.46 -10.36 -19.29
CA GLU A 72 -5.64 -10.00 -20.08
C GLU A 72 -5.28 -9.25 -21.38
N ASP A 73 -4.22 -8.43 -21.38
CA ASP A 73 -3.75 -7.70 -22.57
C ASP A 73 -3.03 -8.63 -23.58
N ASP A 74 -2.49 -9.77 -23.14
CA ASP A 74 -1.80 -10.77 -23.97
C ASP A 74 -2.75 -11.79 -24.67
N GLN A 75 -4.08 -11.69 -24.47
CA GLN A 75 -5.11 -12.57 -25.09
C GLN A 75 -5.89 -11.91 -26.24
#